data_AF-A0A354Y961-F1
#
_entry.id   AF-A0A354Y961-F1
#
_cell.length_a   1.000
_cell.length_b   1.000
_cell.length_c   1.000
_cell.angle_alpha   90.00
_cell.angle_beta   90.00
_cell.angle_gamma   90.00
#
_symmetry.space_group_name_H-M   'P 1'
#
loop_
_entity.id
_entity.type
_entity.pdbx_description
1 polymer ?
#
loop_
_entity_poly.entity_id
_entity_poly.type
_entity_poly.pdbx_seq_one_letter_code
_entity_poly.pdbx_strand_id
1 'polypeptide(L)'
;MWSTGTDVAIADDRPLEYDTIAEFLAKLPERDDVELDQEASQGPGTALYTTSRAKVMAEIMAPNPTGPFLRRPTVTNWIFFTSPHPFAPSLLRIHATEIADEATHTSHMLKRVAVLCEARPDACHLLRAKTEESLSVSLPSPRTTPASPPR
;
A
#
# COMPACT_ATOMS: atom_id res chain seq x y z
N MET A 1 18.05 -15.07 12.16
CA MET A 1 17.32 -15.82 11.13
C MET A 1 15.98 -15.11 10.96
N TRP A 2 15.83 -14.27 9.91
CA TRP A 2 14.59 -13.55 9.71
C TRP A 2 13.54 -14.53 9.22
N SER A 3 12.54 -14.82 10.07
CA SER A 3 11.31 -15.40 9.58
C SER A 3 10.67 -14.36 8.67
N THR A 4 10.61 -14.62 7.38
CA THR A 4 9.84 -13.83 6.42
C THR A 4 8.36 -14.08 6.72
N GLY A 5 7.80 -13.32 7.67
CA GLY A 5 6.36 -13.16 7.76
C GLY A 5 5.88 -12.70 6.39
N THR A 6 4.91 -13.42 5.81
CA THR A 6 4.36 -13.08 4.50
C THR A 6 3.75 -11.67 4.58
N ASP A 7 4.24 -10.73 3.77
CA ASP A 7 3.62 -9.42 3.65
C ASP A 7 2.17 -9.61 3.21
N VAL A 8 1.22 -9.14 4.03
CA VAL A 8 -0.21 -9.28 3.77
C VAL A 8 -0.72 -8.00 3.12
N ALA A 9 -1.56 -8.14 2.09
CA ALA A 9 -2.22 -7.02 1.47
C ALA A 9 -3.74 -7.21 1.53
N ILE A 10 -4.46 -6.18 1.97
CA ILE A 10 -5.92 -6.18 2.10
C ILE A 10 -6.53 -4.91 1.50
N ALA A 11 -7.83 -4.96 1.20
CA ALA A 11 -8.59 -3.78 0.86
C ALA A 11 -8.62 -2.79 2.05
N ASP A 12 -8.55 -1.49 1.74
CA ASP A 12 -8.68 -0.43 2.72
C ASP A 12 -10.08 0.19 2.62
N ASP A 13 -10.96 -0.15 3.55
CA ASP A 13 -12.34 0.35 3.61
C ASP A 13 -12.45 1.74 4.24
N ARG A 14 -11.32 2.32 4.68
CA ARG A 14 -11.31 3.67 5.25
C ARG A 14 -11.50 4.71 4.15
N PRO A 15 -12.18 5.83 4.44
CA PRO A 15 -12.28 6.96 3.50
C PRO A 15 -10.90 7.41 3.00
N LEU A 16 -10.88 7.83 1.74
CA LEU A 16 -9.74 8.53 1.17
C LEU A 16 -9.67 9.96 1.72
N GLU A 17 -8.48 10.55 1.64
CA GLU A 17 -8.22 11.90 2.13
C GLU A 17 -9.04 12.96 1.38
N TYR A 18 -9.36 12.69 0.12
CA TYR A 18 -10.18 13.54 -0.74
C TYR A 18 -11.13 12.68 -1.58
N ASP A 19 -12.21 13.29 -2.06
CA ASP A 19 -13.26 12.55 -2.78
C ASP A 19 -12.99 12.44 -4.27
N THR A 20 -12.13 13.30 -4.82
CA THR A 20 -11.84 13.34 -6.27
C THR A 20 -10.36 13.30 -6.62
N ILE A 21 -10.06 12.76 -7.82
CA ILE A 21 -8.68 12.74 -8.35
C ILE A 21 -8.14 14.15 -8.54
N ALA A 22 -8.99 15.09 -8.97
CA ALA A 22 -8.61 16.49 -9.14
C ALA A 22 -8.18 17.14 -7.82
N GLU A 23 -8.91 16.89 -6.72
CA GLU A 23 -8.53 17.40 -5.40
C GLU A 23 -7.23 16.78 -4.90
N PHE A 24 -7.04 15.48 -5.09
CA PHE A 24 -5.79 14.82 -4.76
C PHE A 24 -4.61 15.45 -5.50
N LEU A 25 -4.72 15.66 -6.82
CA LEU A 25 -3.65 16.26 -7.63
C LEU A 25 -3.36 17.71 -7.22
N ALA A 26 -4.36 18.44 -6.74
CA ALA A 26 -4.20 19.82 -6.27
C ALA A 26 -3.56 19.89 -4.87
N LYS A 27 -4.05 19.09 -3.92
CA LYS A 27 -3.73 19.23 -2.49
C LYS A 27 -2.59 18.34 -2.01
N LEU A 28 -2.37 17.17 -2.64
CA LEU A 28 -1.33 16.23 -2.20
C LEU A 28 0.08 16.82 -2.34
N PRO A 29 0.45 17.54 -3.42
CA PRO A 29 1.78 18.16 -3.56
C PRO A 29 2.05 19.29 -2.56
N GLU A 30 1.02 19.88 -1.96
CA GLU A 30 1.14 20.95 -0.97
C GLU A 30 1.46 20.43 0.44
N ARG A 31 1.39 19.10 0.66
CA ARG A 31 1.68 18.47 1.95
C ARG A 31 3.18 18.37 2.19
N ASP A 32 3.62 18.72 3.39
CA ASP A 32 5.01 18.60 3.84
C ASP A 32 5.45 17.15 4.12
N ASP A 33 4.47 16.25 4.26
CA ASP A 33 4.67 14.85 4.57
C ASP A 33 4.70 13.92 3.35
N VAL A 34 4.71 14.50 2.15
CA VAL A 34 4.66 13.79 0.87
C VAL A 34 5.77 14.29 -0.06
N GLU A 35 6.35 13.38 -0.84
CA GLU A 35 7.30 13.72 -1.91
C GLU A 35 6.94 12.99 -3.21
N LEU A 36 7.27 13.59 -4.36
CA LEU A 36 7.14 12.94 -5.65
C LEU A 36 8.36 12.04 -5.89
N ASP A 37 8.12 10.76 -6.17
CA ASP A 37 9.15 9.83 -6.63
C ASP A 37 9.36 10.03 -8.14
N GLN A 38 10.39 10.80 -8.51
CA GLN A 38 10.69 11.12 -9.90
C GLN A 38 11.13 9.91 -10.73
N GLU A 39 11.75 8.91 -10.10
CA GLU A 39 12.24 7.71 -10.79
C GLU A 39 11.07 6.78 -11.12
N ALA A 40 10.17 6.57 -10.17
CA ALA A 40 8.96 5.78 -10.38
C ALA A 40 7.90 6.48 -11.25
N SER A 41 7.99 7.81 -11.42
CA SER A 41 7.05 8.62 -12.22
C SER A 41 7.46 8.80 -13.69
N GLN A 42 8.33 7.95 -14.24
CA GLN A 42 8.81 8.11 -15.63
C GLN A 42 7.84 7.58 -16.71
N GLY A 43 6.73 6.94 -16.32
CA GLY A 43 5.73 6.45 -17.26
C GLY A 43 4.78 7.55 -17.77
N PRO A 44 4.33 7.50 -19.03
CA PRO A 44 3.37 8.48 -19.55
C PRO A 44 2.05 8.38 -18.79
N GLY A 45 1.65 9.48 -18.17
CA GLY A 45 0.40 9.55 -17.41
C GLY A 45 0.46 8.81 -16.07
N THR A 46 1.65 8.59 -15.50
CA THR A 46 1.80 8.00 -14.16
C THR A 46 2.57 8.95 -13.25
N ALA A 47 2.09 9.17 -12.03
CA ALA A 47 2.83 9.87 -10.99
C ALA A 47 2.75 9.10 -9.67
N LEU A 48 3.89 8.86 -9.03
CA LEU A 48 3.99 8.26 -7.71
C LEU A 48 4.37 9.33 -6.70
N TYR A 49 3.46 9.61 -5.76
CA TYR A 49 3.79 10.33 -4.54
C TYR A 49 3.97 9.33 -3.41
N THR A 50 4.93 9.56 -2.54
CA THR A 50 5.21 8.71 -1.37
C THR A 50 5.37 9.54 -0.11
N THR A 51 5.34 8.90 1.04
CA THR A 51 5.64 9.54 2.32
C THR A 51 7.06 10.11 2.27
N SER A 52 7.23 11.38 2.64
CA SER A 52 8.51 12.07 2.47
C SER A 52 9.64 11.37 3.23
N ARG A 53 10.84 11.39 2.66
CA ARG A 53 12.03 10.82 3.30
C ARG A 53 12.26 11.43 4.69
N ALA A 54 11.99 12.72 4.86
CA ALA A 54 12.10 13.40 6.15
C ALA A 54 11.20 12.75 7.21
N LYS A 55 9.94 12.44 6.86
CA LYS A 55 8.99 11.78 7.76
C LYS A 55 9.37 10.34 8.04
N VAL A 56 9.78 9.60 7.02
CA VAL A 56 10.28 8.22 7.18
C VAL A 56 11.48 8.18 8.14
N MET A 57 12.45 9.08 7.94
CA MET A 57 13.63 9.16 8.82
C MET A 57 13.26 9.58 10.25
N ALA A 58 12.31 10.50 10.42
CA ALA A 58 11.83 10.89 11.74
C ALA A 58 11.20 9.70 12.50
N GLU A 59 10.44 8.84 11.82
CA GLU A 59 9.86 7.63 12.43
C GLU A 59 10.92 6.58 12.78
N ILE A 60 11.89 6.35 11.90
CA ILE A 60 13.00 5.41 12.14
C ILE A 60 13.85 5.85 13.34
N MET A 61 14.09 7.15 13.48
CA MET A 61 14.93 7.73 14.52
C MET A 61 14.18 7.97 15.85
N ALA A 62 12.85 7.82 15.87
CA ALA A 62 12.07 7.94 17.08
C ALA A 62 12.43 6.83 18.08
N PRO A 63 12.45 7.12 19.40
CA PRO A 63 12.73 6.10 20.41
C PRO A 63 11.79 4.90 20.26
N ASN A 64 12.35 3.72 20.05
CA ASN A 64 11.54 2.52 19.92
C ASN A 64 11.18 1.96 21.31
N PRO A 65 9.90 1.99 21.72
CA PRO A 65 9.48 1.40 23.00
C PRO A 65 9.60 -0.13 23.03
N THR A 66 9.75 -0.80 21.87
CA THR A 66 9.76 -2.27 21.77
C THR A 66 11.15 -2.90 21.68
N GLY A 67 12.24 -2.12 21.82
CA GLY A 67 13.61 -2.65 21.98
C GLY A 67 14.66 -1.98 21.09
N PRO A 68 15.88 -2.56 20.98
CA PRO A 68 17.02 -1.95 20.29
C PRO A 68 16.93 -1.95 18.75
N PHE A 69 15.86 -2.52 18.19
CA PHE A 69 15.69 -2.65 16.75
C PHE A 69 15.07 -1.37 16.16
N LEU A 70 15.52 -0.97 14.97
CA LEU A 70 14.90 0.12 14.22
C LEU A 70 13.48 -0.30 13.82
N ARG A 71 12.50 0.56 14.10
CA ARG A 71 11.11 0.38 13.69
C ARG A 71 11.01 0.40 12.17
N ARG A 72 10.19 -0.47 11.56
CA ARG A 72 9.89 -0.34 10.13
C ARG A 72 8.94 0.85 9.95
N PRO A 73 9.29 1.84 9.11
CA PRO A 73 8.49 3.05 8.98
C PRO A 73 7.14 2.76 8.35
N THR A 74 6.16 3.57 8.71
CA THR A 74 4.87 3.63 8.04
C THR A 74 5.05 4.40 6.73
N VAL A 75 4.67 3.80 5.60
CA VAL A 75 4.81 4.41 4.28
C VAL A 75 3.47 4.38 3.56
N THR A 76 3.09 5.51 2.99
CA THR A 76 1.93 5.60 2.10
C THR A 76 2.41 6.00 0.71
N ASN A 77 1.95 5.25 -0.30
CA ASN A 77 2.16 5.53 -1.71
C ASN A 77 0.83 5.92 -2.34
N TRP A 78 0.82 6.96 -3.16
CA TRP A 78 -0.28 7.42 -3.98
C TRP A 78 0.15 7.34 -5.45
N ILE A 79 -0.38 6.36 -6.17
CA ILE A 79 -0.08 6.13 -7.59
C ILE A 79 -1.22 6.72 -8.42
N PHE A 80 -0.96 7.83 -9.09
CA PHE A 80 -1.89 8.47 -10.00
C PHE A 80 -1.75 7.91 -11.40
N PHE A 81 -2.90 7.74 -12.05
CA PHE A 81 -3.02 7.52 -13.47
C PHE A 81 -3.76 8.73 -14.08
N THR A 82 -3.05 9.50 -14.89
CA THR A 82 -3.53 10.68 -15.62
C THR A 82 -3.42 10.44 -17.13
N SER A 83 -4.12 11.23 -17.94
CA SER A 83 -4.03 11.09 -19.40
C SER A 83 -2.57 11.22 -19.85
N PRO A 84 -2.05 10.33 -20.74
CA PRO A 84 -2.76 9.38 -21.60
C PRO A 84 -2.90 7.94 -21.05
N HIS A 85 -2.75 7.72 -19.74
CA HIS A 85 -2.78 6.38 -19.17
C HIS A 85 -4.17 5.69 -19.35
N PRO A 86 -4.25 4.39 -19.68
CA PRO A 86 -5.53 3.70 -19.91
C PRO A 86 -6.49 3.66 -18.72
N PHE A 87 -5.97 3.80 -17.50
CA PHE A 87 -6.75 3.86 -16.26
C PHE A 87 -7.08 5.28 -15.82
N ALA A 88 -6.72 6.31 -16.59
CA ALA A 88 -6.94 7.68 -16.17
C ALA A 88 -8.41 8.13 -16.29
N PRO A 89 -8.89 9.02 -15.40
CA PRO A 89 -8.27 9.40 -14.12
C PRO A 89 -8.52 8.35 -13.01
N SER A 90 -7.45 7.91 -12.35
CA SER A 90 -7.57 7.07 -11.15
C SER A 90 -6.36 7.19 -10.22
N LEU A 91 -6.52 6.68 -9.00
CA LEU A 91 -5.54 6.69 -7.92
C LEU A 91 -5.59 5.35 -7.19
N LEU A 92 -4.41 4.78 -6.93
CA LEU A 92 -4.21 3.72 -5.95
C LEU A 92 -3.49 4.30 -4.73
N ARG A 93 -4.06 4.15 -3.54
CA ARG A 93 -3.38 4.43 -2.27
C ARG A 93 -2.96 3.14 -1.62
N ILE A 94 -1.67 2.97 -1.35
CA ILE A 94 -1.11 1.81 -0.65
C ILE A 94 -0.51 2.31 0.66
N HIS A 95 -1.13 1.96 1.78
CA HIS A 95 -0.66 2.30 3.12
C HIS A 95 -0.04 1.07 3.77
N ALA A 96 1.27 1.11 4.02
CA ALA A 96 2.05 0.03 4.60
C ALA A 96 2.42 0.33 6.05
N THR A 97 2.04 -0.57 6.96
CA THR A 97 2.33 -0.48 8.40
C THR A 97 2.92 -1.79 8.90
N GLU A 98 3.87 -1.71 9.82
CA GLU A 98 4.34 -2.88 10.56
C GLU A 98 3.25 -3.36 11.53
N ILE A 99 2.99 -4.66 11.53
CA ILE A 99 2.13 -5.33 12.52
C ILE A 99 2.94 -6.39 13.23
N ALA A 100 2.88 -6.38 14.56
CA ALA A 100 3.43 -7.42 15.40
C ALA A 100 2.46 -8.60 15.47
N ASP A 101 2.99 -9.80 15.24
CA ASP A 101 2.32 -11.05 15.55
C ASP A 101 2.81 -11.54 16.92
N GLU A 102 1.95 -11.37 17.92
CA GLU A 102 2.22 -11.79 19.29
C GLU A 102 2.35 -13.31 19.44
N ALA A 103 1.69 -14.10 18.59
CA ALA A 103 1.74 -15.56 18.68
C ALA A 103 3.08 -16.12 18.17
N THR A 104 3.67 -15.48 17.16
CA THR A 104 4.94 -15.92 16.58
C THR A 104 6.14 -15.09 17.03
N HIS A 105 5.93 -14.02 17.80
CA HIS A 105 6.94 -13.00 18.14
C HIS A 105 7.65 -12.45 16.90
N THR A 106 6.94 -12.35 15.78
CA THR A 106 7.48 -11.79 14.53
C THR A 106 6.73 -10.52 14.14
N SER A 107 7.31 -9.72 13.26
CA SER A 107 6.60 -8.61 12.62
C SER A 107 6.55 -8.80 11.10
N HIS A 108 5.45 -8.35 10.51
CA HIS A 108 5.25 -8.36 9.06
C HIS A 108 4.64 -7.04 8.61
N MET A 109 4.72 -6.74 7.31
CA MET A 109 4.07 -5.55 6.76
C MET A 109 2.63 -5.89 6.40
N LEU A 110 1.68 -5.08 6.88
CA LEU A 110 0.33 -5.02 6.35
C LEU A 110 0.25 -3.87 5.35
N LYS A 111 -0.17 -4.18 4.13
CA LYS A 111 -0.49 -3.21 3.08
C LYS A 111 -2.01 -3.08 2.97
N ARG A 112 -2.53 -1.87 3.16
CA ARG A 112 -3.94 -1.53 2.95
C ARG A 112 -4.06 -0.77 1.65
N VAL A 113 -4.90 -1.24 0.73
CA VAL A 113 -5.03 -0.67 -0.62
C VAL A 113 -6.41 -0.09 -0.85
N ALA A 114 -6.49 1.18 -1.20
CA ALA A 114 -7.70 1.87 -1.63
C ALA A 114 -7.60 2.27 -3.10
N VAL A 115 -8.74 2.28 -3.79
CA VAL A 115 -8.85 2.66 -5.21
C VAL A 115 -9.89 3.78 -5.36
N LEU A 116 -9.47 4.92 -5.90
CA LEU A 116 -10.36 5.94 -6.45
C LEU A 116 -10.28 5.89 -7.96
N CYS A 117 -11.41 5.68 -8.62
CA CYS A 117 -11.44 5.59 -10.06
C CYS A 117 -12.59 6.41 -10.62
N GLU A 118 -12.23 7.40 -11.42
CA GLU A 118 -13.12 8.31 -12.15
C GLU A 118 -13.00 8.11 -13.67
N ALA A 119 -12.26 7.09 -14.08
CA ALA A 119 -12.13 6.65 -15.46
C ALA A 119 -13.43 6.04 -15.99
N ARG A 120 -13.40 5.60 -17.24
CA ARG A 120 -14.52 4.85 -17.83
C ARG A 120 -14.80 3.56 -17.02
N PRO A 121 -16.07 3.10 -16.94
CA PRO A 121 -16.44 1.97 -16.09
C PRO A 121 -15.64 0.68 -16.35
N ASP A 122 -15.31 0.39 -17.61
CA ASP A 122 -14.49 -0.75 -18.03
C ASP A 122 -13.07 -0.67 -17.46
N ALA A 123 -12.45 0.51 -17.54
CA ALA A 123 -11.13 0.78 -17.00
C ALA A 123 -11.12 0.66 -15.47
N CYS A 124 -12.15 1.18 -14.79
CA CYS A 124 -12.28 1.06 -13.35
C CYS A 124 -12.48 -0.38 -12.87
N HIS A 125 -13.29 -1.16 -13.59
CA HIS A 125 -13.47 -2.58 -13.28
C HIS A 125 -12.14 -3.34 -13.43
N LEU A 126 -11.41 -3.12 -14.53
CA LEU A 126 -10.12 -3.76 -14.78
C LEU A 126 -9.07 -3.38 -13.74
N LEU A 127 -9.00 -2.10 -13.34
CA LEU A 127 -8.09 -1.63 -12.30
C LEU A 127 -8.37 -2.29 -10.94
N ARG A 128 -9.66 -2.37 -10.55
CA ARG A 128 -10.08 -3.06 -9.31
C ARG A 128 -9.71 -4.54 -9.35
N ALA A 129 -10.03 -5.25 -10.43
CA ALA A 129 -9.69 -6.66 -10.58
C ALA A 129 -8.17 -6.92 -10.48
N LYS A 130 -7.34 -6.10 -11.13
CA LYS A 130 -5.87 -6.19 -11.03
C LYS A 130 -5.36 -5.92 -9.62
N THR A 131 -6.01 -5.00 -8.91
CA THR A 131 -5.69 -4.70 -7.52
C THR A 131 -6.03 -5.90 -6.64
N GLU A 132 -7.24 -6.44 -6.76
CA GLU A 132 -7.70 -7.61 -6.00
C GLU A 132 -6.82 -8.85 -6.23
N GLU A 133 -6.39 -9.11 -7.47
CA GLU A 133 -5.43 -10.18 -7.78
C GLU A 133 -4.13 -9.98 -6.99
N SER A 134 -3.60 -8.76 -6.98
CA SER A 134 -2.38 -8.41 -6.23
C SER A 134 -2.56 -8.55 -4.72
N LEU A 135 -3.77 -8.32 -4.19
CA LEU A 135 -4.10 -8.54 -2.77
C LEU A 135 -4.15 -10.04 -2.44
N SER A 136 -4.72 -10.85 -3.32
CA SER A 136 -4.95 -12.29 -3.10
C SER A 136 -3.66 -13.12 -3.06
N VAL A 137 -2.63 -12.72 -3.81
CA VAL A 137 -1.31 -13.38 -3.82
C VAL A 137 -0.56 -13.21 -2.48
N SER A 138 -0.93 -12.19 -1.70
CA SER A 138 -0.30 -11.87 -0.40
C SER A 138 -0.96 -12.55 0.80
N LEU A 139 -2.10 -13.23 0.62
CA LEU A 139 -2.74 -13.99 1.70
C LEU A 139 -2.23 -15.44 1.66
N PRO A 140 -1.66 -15.98 2.75
CA PRO A 140 -1.34 -17.40 2.78
C PRO A 140 -2.62 -18.20 2.63
N SER A 141 -2.71 -19.00 1.56
CA SER A 141 -3.78 -19.98 1.38
C SER A 141 -3.93 -20.82 2.65
N PRO A 142 -5.14 -21.02 3.18
CA PRO A 142 -5.34 -21.89 4.33
C PRO A 142 -4.84 -23.28 3.96
N ARG A 143 -3.83 -23.75 4.69
CA ARG A 143 -3.18 -25.04 4.47
C ARG A 143 -4.20 -26.13 4.84
N THR A 144 -4.91 -26.67 3.84
CA THR A 144 -5.81 -27.81 4.03
C THR A 144 -4.95 -28.98 4.53
N THR A 145 -5.12 -29.34 5.81
CA THR A 145 -4.40 -30.47 6.40
C THR A 145 -5.09 -31.74 5.92
N PRO A 146 -4.41 -32.70 5.28
CA PRO A 146 -5.03 -33.97 4.93
C PRO A 146 -5.27 -34.76 6.23
N ALA A 147 -6.52 -35.13 6.48
CA ALA A 147 -6.87 -36.06 7.55
C ALA A 147 -6.12 -37.39 7.33
N SER A 148 -5.36 -37.82 8.35
CA SER A 148 -4.77 -39.16 8.34
C SER A 148 -5.88 -40.22 8.45
N PRO A 149 -5.81 -41.34 7.70
CA PRO A 149 -6.79 -42.40 7.82
C PRO A 149 -6.60 -43.16 9.15
N PRO A 150 -7.68 -43.72 9.73
CA PRO A 150 -7.59 -44.55 10.92
C PRO A 150 -6.92 -45.90 10.59
N ARG A 151 -6.24 -46.44 11.61
CA ARG A 151 -5.43 -47.67 11.57
C ARG A 151 -6.19 -48.91 11.14
#